data_AF-A0A7C0YKB7-F1
#
_entry.id   AF-A0A7C0YKB7-F1
#
_cell.length_a   1.000
_cell.length_b   1.000
_cell.length_c   1.000
_cell.angle_alpha   90.00
_cell.angle_beta   90.00
_cell.angle_gamma   90.00
#
_symmetry.space_group_name_H-M   'P 1'
#
loop_
_entity.id
_entity.type
_entity.pdbx_description
1 polymer ?
#
loop_
_entity_poly.entity_id
_entity_poly.type
_entity_poly.pdbx_seq_one_letter_code
_entity_poly.pdbx_strand_id
1 'polypeptide(L)' 'MSEEFDIWFRRMRRFMEEFDRMIEDMMREMWEPERRGKMPRRGYYYGFSITIGPNGIPRVREWGNIRPG' A
#
# COMPACT_ATOMS: atom_id res chain seq x y z
N MET A 1 17.72 1.97 20.46
CA MET A 1 16.73 1.52 19.45
C MET A 1 17.44 0.49 18.60
N SER A 2 16.92 -0.73 18.47
CA SER A 2 17.64 -1.89 17.92
C SER A 2 17.91 -1.76 16.42
N GLU A 3 19.07 -2.23 15.94
CA GLU A 3 19.45 -2.23 14.52
C GLU A 3 18.41 -2.93 13.62
N GLU A 4 17.67 -3.89 14.17
CA GLU A 4 16.53 -4.56 13.51
C GLU A 4 15.41 -3.59 13.13
N PHE A 5 15.15 -2.58 13.98
CA PHE A 5 14.16 -1.53 13.68
C PHE A 5 14.60 -0.70 12.48
N ASP A 6 15.89 -0.36 12.38
CA ASP A 6 16.41 0.45 11.28
C ASP A 6 16.42 -0.31 9.95
N ILE A 7 16.66 -1.62 9.99
CA ILE A 7 16.56 -2.48 8.80
C ILE A 7 15.09 -2.59 8.36
N TRP A 8 14.18 -2.85 9.31
CA TRP A 8 12.75 -2.94 9.01
C TRP A 8 12.21 -1.61 8.48
N PHE A 9 12.58 -0.48 9.09
CA PHE A 9 12.13 0.85 8.69
C PHE A 9 12.65 1.23 7.28
N ARG A 10 13.88 0.83 6.95
CA ARG A 10 14.40 0.95 5.57
C ARG A 10 13.59 0.11 4.57
N ARG A 11 13.19 -1.10 4.94
CA ARG A 11 12.34 -1.95 4.09
C ARG A 11 10.93 -1.37 3.92
N MET A 12 10.37 -0.82 5.00
CA MET A 12 9.05 -0.17 4.97
C MET A 12 9.05 1.07 4.08
N ARG A 13 10.11 1.89 4.12
CA ARG A 13 10.23 3.05 3.22
C ARG A 13 10.19 2.64 1.74
N ARG A 14 10.90 1.59 1.36
CA ARG A 14 10.85 1.06 -0.02
C ARG A 14 9.45 0.56 -0.40
N PHE A 15 8.77 -0.12 0.52
CA PHE A 15 7.38 -0.57 0.30
C PHE A 15 6.44 0.62 0.09
N MET A 16 6.59 1.70 0.87
CA MET A 16 5.80 2.92 0.71
C MET A 16 6.04 3.59 -0.65
N GLU A 17 7.30 3.66 -1.10
CA GLU A 17 7.64 4.23 -2.42
C GLU A 17 7.09 3.40 -3.59
N GLU A 18 7.00 2.08 -3.44
CA GLU A 18 6.36 1.20 -4.42
C GLU A 18 4.84 1.33 -4.38
N PHE A 19 4.27 1.44 -3.18
CA PHE A 19 2.84 1.67 -2.99
C PHE A 19 2.39 3.01 -3.59
N ASP A 20 3.18 4.07 -3.43
CA ASP A 20 2.88 5.39 -3.99
C ASP A 20 2.79 5.33 -5.52
N ARG A 21 3.76 4.67 -6.18
CA ARG A 21 3.73 4.43 -7.63
C ARG A 21 2.53 3.61 -8.07
N MET A 22 2.17 2.56 -7.32
CA MET A 22 0.99 1.74 -7.62
C MET A 22 -0.30 2.56 -7.53
N ILE A 23 -0.42 3.44 -6.53
CA ILE A 23 -1.56 4.34 -6.38
C ILE A 23 -1.60 5.39 -7.50
N GLU A 24 -0.45 5.96 -7.88
CA GLU A 24 -0.35 6.90 -9.00
C GLU A 24 -0.78 6.26 -10.33
N ASP A 25 -0.30 5.06 -10.64
CA ASP A 25 -0.69 4.32 -11.85
C ASP A 25 -2.19 3.99 -11.83
N MET A 26 -2.72 3.56 -10.68
CA MET A 26 -4.15 3.31 -10.52
C MET A 26 -4.98 4.59 -10.68
N MET A 27 -4.52 5.72 -10.15
CA MET A 27 -5.18 7.01 -10.33
C MET A 27 -5.12 7.48 -11.79
N ARG A 28 -3.99 7.28 -12.47
CA ARG A 28 -3.84 7.56 -13.89
C ARG A 28 -4.82 6.74 -14.73
N GLU A 29 -4.89 5.42 -14.49
CA GLU A 29 -5.85 4.54 -15.15
C GLU A 29 -7.32 4.91 -14.85
N MET A 30 -7.62 5.39 -13.64
CA MET A 30 -8.96 5.89 -13.31
C MET A 30 -9.29 7.22 -13.98
N TRP A 31 -8.30 8.08 -14.22
CA TRP A 31 -8.49 9.40 -14.82
C TRP A 31 -8.47 9.38 -16.36
N GLU A 32 -8.01 8.30 -17.00
CA GLU A 32 -8.15 8.07 -18.44
C GLU A 32 -9.59 7.64 -18.80
N PRO A 33 -10.47 8.56 -19.27
CA PRO A 33 -11.88 8.26 -19.46
C PRO A 33 -12.14 7.43 -20.73
N GLU A 34 -11.16 7.39 -21.65
CA GLU A 34 -11.35 6.92 -23.02
C GLU A 34 -11.25 5.40 -23.19
N ARG A 35 -10.77 4.64 -22.19
CA ARG A 35 -10.41 3.22 -22.39
C ARG A 35 -11.33 2.17 -21.79
N ARG A 36 -12.32 2.53 -20.98
CA ARG A 36 -13.11 1.50 -20.28
C ARG A 36 -14.60 1.75 -20.29
N GLY A 37 -15.20 1.46 -21.45
CA GLY A 37 -16.56 0.95 -21.48
C GLY A 37 -16.67 -0.22 -20.49
N LYS A 38 -17.41 -0.01 -19.40
CA LYS A 38 -17.71 -0.99 -18.34
C LYS A 38 -16.60 -1.26 -17.30
N MET A 39 -15.84 -0.26 -16.84
CA MET A 39 -15.32 -0.34 -15.46
C MET A 39 -16.49 -0.18 -14.49
N PRO A 40 -16.79 -1.13 -13.60
CA PRO A 40 -17.71 -0.84 -12.51
C PRO A 40 -17.13 0.32 -11.71
N ARG A 41 -17.95 1.31 -11.39
CA ARG A 41 -17.70 2.46 -10.48
C ARG A 41 -17.31 2.04 -9.04
N ARG A 42 -16.74 0.85 -8.86
CA ARG A 42 -16.38 0.31 -7.56
C ARG A 42 -15.02 0.91 -7.21
N GLY A 43 -15.03 1.89 -6.31
CA GLY A 43 -13.82 2.50 -5.79
C GLY A 43 -12.85 1.42 -5.31
N TYR A 44 -11.59 1.60 -5.68
CA TYR A 44 -10.51 0.76 -5.22
C TYR A 44 -9.98 1.34 -3.90
N TYR A 45 -10.06 0.56 -2.83
CA TYR A 45 -9.57 0.96 -1.52
C TYR A 45 -8.62 -0.12 -1.02
N TYR A 46 -7.41 0.30 -0.65
CA TYR A 46 -6.41 -0.52 0.00
C TYR A 46 -5.86 0.26 1.19
N GLY A 47 -5.75 -0.40 2.33
CA GLY A 47 -5.17 0.16 3.52
C GLY A 47 -4.46 -0.91 4.33
N PHE A 48 -3.49 -0.48 5.11
CA PHE A 48 -2.82 -1.36 6.04
C PHE A 48 -2.55 -0.59 7.33
N SER A 49 -2.54 -1.31 8.44
CA SER A 49 -2.20 -0.79 9.75
C SER A 49 -0.94 -1.49 10.22
N ILE A 50 -0.01 -0.71 10.77
CA ILE A 50 1.20 -1.24 11.37
C ILE A 50 1.18 -0.89 12.85
N THR A 51 1.25 -1.90 13.70
CA THR A 51 1.39 -1.73 15.14
C THR A 51 2.80 -2.14 15.54
N ILE A 52 3.55 -1.19 16.11
CA ILE A 52 4.89 -1.44 16.65
C ILE A 52 4.76 -1.53 18.16
N GLY A 53 4.96 -2.72 18.71
CA GLY A 53 4.91 -2.95 20.15
C GLY A 53 6.19 -2.53 20.86
N PRO A 54 6.19 -2.50 22.20
CA PRO A 54 7.39 -2.22 23.01
C PRO A 54 8.52 -3.25 22.82
N ASN A 55 8.22 -4.40 22.22
CA ASN A 55 9.17 -5.43 21.79
C ASN A 55 9.84 -5.14 20.44
N GLY A 56 9.50 -4.03 19.76
CA GLY A 56 10.07 -3.66 18.46
C GLY A 56 9.61 -4.52 17.28
N ILE A 57 8.71 -5.48 17.50
CA ILE A 57 8.21 -6.37 16.44
C ILE A 57 7.02 -5.70 15.74
N PRO A 58 7.11 -5.42 14.44
CA PRO A 58 6.04 -4.78 13.68
C PRO A 58 4.97 -5.81 13.31
N ARG A 59 3.71 -5.50 13.64
CA ARG A 59 2.54 -6.28 13.22
C ARG A 59 1.80 -5.54 12.12
N VAL A 60 1.76 -6.13 10.93
CA VAL A 60 1.08 -5.56 9.76
C VAL A 60 -0.32 -6.18 9.63
N ARG A 61 -1.34 -5.34 9.41
CA ARG A 61 -2.72 -5.75 9.13
C ARG A 61 -3.22 -5.06 7.87
N GLU A 62 -3.36 -5.80 6.79
CA GLU A 62 -3.86 -5.31 5.50
C GLU A 62 -5.39 -5.45 5.42
N TRP A 63 -6.04 -4.52 4.75
CA TRP A 63 -7.48 -4.51 4.51
C TRP A 63 -7.78 -3.77 3.21
N GLY A 64 -8.85 -4.16 2.51
CA GLY A 64 -9.22 -3.52 1.26
C GLY A 64 -9.79 -4.48 0.24
N ASN A 65 -10.18 -3.92 -0.90
CA ASN A 65 -10.76 -4.64 -2.03
C ASN A 65 -9.69 -5.01 -3.08
N ILE A 66 -8.45 -4.52 -2.93
CA ILE A 66 -7.30 -4.91 -3.74
C ILE A 66 -6.43 -5.84 -2.89
N ARG A 67 -5.89 -6.90 -3.50
CA ARG A 67 -4.83 -7.71 -2.89
C ARG A 67 -3.59 -7.57 -3.77
N PRO A 68 -2.41 -7.20 -3.21
CA PRO A 68 -1.18 -7.28 -3.96
C PRO A 68 -0.98 -8.76 -4.34
N GLY A 69 -0.90 -9.03 -5.65
CA GLY A 69 -0.60 -10.34 -6.20
C GLY A 69 0.89 -10.52 -6.40
#